data_AF-A0A3G4VUC2-F1
#
_entry.id   AF-A0A3G4VUC2-F1
#
_cell.length_a   1.000
_cell.length_b   1.000
_cell.length_c   1.000
_cell.angle_alpha   90.00
_cell.angle_beta   90.00
_cell.angle_gamma   90.00
#
_symmetry.space_group_name_H-M   'P 1'
#
loop_
_entity.id
_entity.type
_entity.pdbx_description
1 polymer ?
#
loop_
_entity_poly.entity_id
_entity_poly.type
_entity_poly.pdbx_seq_one_letter_code
_entity_poly.pdbx_strand_id
1 'polypeptide(L)'
;MPAVARVRTSPENPIFGRNGGRGGGRSGGRASGSGRQAFDSGPPRVHNVPMDHATPLEQALHAARALVLADLVAGEVAEADVVSLVEDSVTHRRWWVEQWPEGVDYLAGLVAQDVQDALLEKYGRWPLCPVCSHGDPHALDVEPELGPDPHWVCAKTVVKVAPVGGLGAVFGAGGGR
;
A
#
# COMPACT_ATOMS: atom_id res chain seq x y z
N MET A 1 14.32 28.86 36.06
CA MET A 1 13.36 28.12 35.20
C MET A 1 13.47 28.67 33.79
N PRO A 2 13.50 27.86 32.71
CA PRO A 2 14.02 26.50 32.49
C PRO A 2 15.30 26.53 31.60
N ALA A 3 16.36 25.76 31.87
CA ALA A 3 16.59 24.34 31.53
C ALA A 3 16.59 24.06 30.01
N VAL A 4 17.80 24.03 29.44
CA VAL A 4 18.12 23.66 28.06
C VAL A 4 17.97 22.14 27.92
N ALA A 5 17.00 21.67 27.14
CA ALA A 5 16.80 20.25 26.89
C ALA A 5 17.77 19.78 25.79
N ARG A 6 18.67 18.88 26.15
CA ARG A 6 19.54 18.16 25.22
C ARG A 6 18.71 17.19 24.37
N VAL A 7 18.91 17.26 23.05
CA VAL A 7 18.53 16.25 22.07
C VAL A 7 19.12 14.90 22.48
N ARG A 8 18.26 13.93 22.78
CA ARG A 8 18.66 12.52 22.86
C ARG A 8 18.64 11.96 21.44
N THR A 9 19.82 11.66 20.91
CA THR A 9 20.00 10.79 19.76
C THR A 9 19.50 9.38 20.11
N SER A 10 18.50 8.89 19.40
CA SER A 10 18.13 7.47 19.45
C SER A 10 19.21 6.62 18.77
N PRO A 11 19.59 5.47 19.36
CA PRO A 11 20.57 4.58 18.77
C PRO A 11 19.95 3.72 17.66
N GLU A 12 20.65 3.76 16.54
CA GLU A 12 20.79 2.76 15.49
C GLU A 12 20.58 1.33 16.01
N ASN A 13 19.77 0.53 15.31
CA ASN A 13 19.48 -0.86 15.67
C ASN A 13 20.27 -1.81 14.75
N PRO A 14 21.38 -2.41 15.20
CA PRO A 14 22.01 -3.50 14.48
C PRO A 14 21.52 -4.86 15.00
N ILE A 15 21.90 -5.89 14.24
CA ILE A 15 22.12 -7.30 14.66
C ILE A 15 21.22 -8.34 13.96
N PHE A 16 21.78 -8.75 12.81
CA PHE A 16 21.91 -10.13 12.36
C PHE A 16 22.08 -11.17 13.49
N GLY A 17 21.30 -12.27 13.44
CA GLY A 17 21.63 -13.45 14.24
C GLY A 17 20.70 -14.67 14.11
N ARG A 18 21.18 -15.67 13.35
CA ARG A 18 21.05 -17.14 13.54
C ARG A 18 19.67 -17.84 13.45
N ASN A 19 19.61 -18.82 12.54
CA ASN A 19 19.27 -20.24 12.79
C ASN A 19 19.60 -21.01 11.49
N GLY A 20 20.06 -22.26 11.41
CA GLY A 20 19.94 -23.51 12.18
C GLY A 20 20.07 -24.61 11.09
N GLY A 21 20.87 -25.68 11.24
CA GLY A 21 20.39 -26.91 11.85
C GLY A 21 20.24 -28.07 10.83
N ARG A 22 21.28 -28.91 10.77
CA ARG A 22 21.41 -30.35 10.45
C ARG A 22 20.21 -31.19 9.97
N GLY A 23 20.54 -32.18 9.12
CA GLY A 23 20.01 -33.56 9.11
C GLY A 23 19.01 -33.82 7.98
N GLY A 24 19.03 -34.90 7.20
CA GLY A 24 19.71 -36.20 7.26
C GLY A 24 18.88 -37.14 6.37
N GLY A 25 19.50 -37.84 5.42
CA GLY A 25 18.80 -38.69 4.46
C GLY A 25 18.38 -40.06 5.00
N ARG A 26 17.53 -40.75 4.21
CA ARG A 26 17.36 -42.21 3.97
C ARG A 26 16.07 -42.38 3.16
N SER A 27 16.10 -42.81 1.89
CA SER A 27 16.28 -44.16 1.34
C SER A 27 15.17 -45.18 1.66
N GLY A 28 14.38 -45.52 0.64
CA GLY A 28 13.98 -46.89 0.29
C GLY A 28 12.71 -47.49 0.92
N GLY A 29 11.78 -47.93 0.07
CA GLY A 29 10.70 -48.84 0.46
C GLY A 29 9.62 -49.00 -0.62
N ARG A 30 9.84 -49.90 -1.58
CA ARG A 30 8.79 -50.39 -2.49
C ARG A 30 7.92 -51.40 -1.74
N ALA A 31 6.60 -51.28 -1.84
CA ALA A 31 5.69 -52.38 -1.55
C ALA A 31 4.50 -52.32 -2.51
N SER A 32 4.39 -53.36 -3.33
CA SER A 32 3.24 -53.65 -4.19
C SER A 32 2.04 -54.04 -3.33
N GLY A 33 0.90 -53.38 -3.55
CA GLY A 33 -0.36 -53.69 -2.90
C GLY A 33 -1.51 -53.51 -3.88
N SER A 34 -1.88 -54.60 -4.56
CA SER A 34 -3.07 -54.68 -5.40
C SER A 34 -4.31 -54.73 -4.51
N GLY A 35 -4.96 -53.59 -4.31
CA GLY A 35 -6.31 -53.48 -3.75
C GLY A 35 -7.17 -52.62 -4.68
N ARG A 36 -8.07 -53.24 -5.43
CA ARG A 36 -9.11 -52.53 -6.19
C ARG A 36 -10.06 -51.90 -5.17
N GLN A 37 -9.82 -50.63 -4.86
CA GLN A 37 -10.77 -49.80 -4.14
C GLN A 37 -11.85 -49.39 -5.14
N ALA A 38 -13.10 -49.74 -4.86
CA ALA A 38 -14.24 -49.22 -5.59
C ALA A 38 -14.20 -47.68 -5.48
N PHE A 39 -14.03 -47.01 -6.62
CA PHE A 39 -14.15 -45.57 -6.72
C PHE A 39 -15.64 -45.25 -6.59
N ASP A 40 -16.06 -44.98 -5.36
CA ASP A 40 -17.38 -44.41 -5.06
C ASP A 40 -17.53 -43.15 -5.91
N SER A 41 -18.29 -43.27 -7.01
CA SER A 41 -18.47 -42.23 -8.01
C SER A 41 -19.55 -41.24 -7.56
N GLY A 42 -19.43 -40.79 -6.31
CA GLY A 42 -20.22 -39.67 -5.80
C GLY A 42 -19.84 -38.40 -6.55
N PRO A 43 -20.80 -37.48 -6.78
CA PRO A 43 -20.48 -36.19 -7.38
C PRO A 43 -19.37 -35.50 -6.56
N PRO A 44 -18.45 -34.75 -7.19
CA PRO A 44 -17.39 -34.08 -6.47
C PRO A 44 -18.02 -33.26 -5.34
N ARG A 45 -17.54 -33.46 -4.11
CA ARG A 45 -17.86 -32.57 -3.01
C ARG A 45 -17.45 -31.18 -3.46
N VAL A 46 -18.44 -30.34 -3.76
CA VAL A 46 -18.25 -28.90 -3.83
C VAL A 46 -17.70 -28.50 -2.47
N HIS A 47 -16.38 -28.31 -2.41
CA HIS A 47 -15.79 -27.58 -1.31
C HIS A 47 -16.35 -26.19 -1.50
N ASN A 48 -17.37 -25.86 -0.72
CA ASN A 48 -17.85 -24.51 -0.58
C ASN A 48 -16.70 -23.77 0.11
N VAL A 49 -15.74 -23.28 -0.69
CA VAL A 49 -14.72 -22.34 -0.22
C VAL A 49 -15.56 -21.18 0.32
N PRO A 50 -15.57 -20.94 1.64
CA PRO A 50 -16.24 -19.77 2.18
C PRO A 50 -15.71 -18.59 1.37
N MET A 51 -16.58 -17.76 0.79
CA MET A 51 -16.15 -16.49 0.23
C MET A 51 -15.31 -15.83 1.31
N ASP A 52 -13.99 -15.78 1.09
CA ASP A 52 -13.04 -15.24 2.06
C ASP A 52 -13.45 -13.79 2.29
N HIS A 53 -14.16 -13.55 3.39
CA HIS A 53 -14.38 -12.20 3.86
C HIS A 53 -13.01 -11.72 4.29
N ALA A 54 -12.36 -10.98 3.39
CA ALA A 54 -11.10 -10.30 3.63
C ALA A 54 -11.16 -9.63 5.01
N THR A 55 -10.13 -9.82 5.83
CA THR A 55 -10.09 -9.24 7.18
C THR A 55 -10.27 -7.71 7.10
N PRO A 56 -10.68 -7.01 8.17
CA PRO A 56 -10.79 -5.56 8.14
C PRO A 56 -9.51 -4.85 7.67
N LEU A 57 -8.34 -5.41 8.01
CA LEU A 57 -7.04 -4.93 7.51
C LEU A 57 -6.91 -5.12 6.00
N GLU A 58 -7.22 -6.32 5.48
CA GLU A 58 -7.19 -6.57 4.03
C GLU A 58 -8.13 -5.62 3.27
N GLN A 59 -9.32 -5.39 3.79
CA GLN A 59 -10.29 -4.47 3.20
C GLN A 59 -9.76 -3.05 3.16
N ALA A 60 -9.15 -2.57 4.25
CA ALA A 60 -8.57 -1.25 4.31
C ALA A 60 -7.35 -1.10 3.38
N LEU A 61 -6.47 -2.10 3.30
CA LEU A 61 -5.35 -2.11 2.36
C LEU A 61 -5.83 -2.13 0.91
N HIS A 62 -6.86 -2.92 0.59
CA HIS A 62 -7.47 -2.94 -0.74
C HIS A 62 -8.15 -1.61 -1.09
N ALA A 63 -8.82 -0.97 -0.12
CA ALA A 63 -9.42 0.34 -0.32
C ALA A 63 -8.34 1.40 -0.58
N ALA A 64 -7.28 1.44 0.24
CA ALA A 64 -6.14 2.35 0.03
C ALA A 64 -5.50 2.16 -1.35
N ARG A 65 -5.23 0.91 -1.74
CA ARG A 65 -4.72 0.57 -3.08
C ARG A 65 -5.64 1.12 -4.18
N ALA A 66 -6.94 0.86 -4.08
CA ALA A 66 -7.90 1.27 -5.11
C ALA A 66 -7.98 2.80 -5.25
N LEU A 67 -7.96 3.54 -4.14
CA LEU A 67 -8.00 5.00 -4.15
C LEU A 67 -6.74 5.58 -4.82
N VAL A 68 -5.55 5.10 -4.44
CA VAL A 68 -4.30 5.61 -5.03
C VAL A 68 -4.18 5.24 -6.51
N LEU A 69 -4.60 4.04 -6.91
CA LEU A 69 -4.66 3.67 -8.33
C LEU A 69 -5.64 4.56 -9.11
N ALA A 70 -6.77 4.96 -8.54
CA ALA A 70 -7.71 5.87 -9.19
C ALA A 70 -7.07 7.24 -9.46
N ASP A 71 -6.28 7.76 -8.53
CA ASP A 71 -5.55 9.01 -8.69
C ASP A 71 -4.40 8.91 -9.70
N LEU A 72 -3.68 7.78 -9.73
CA LEU A 72 -2.64 7.53 -10.72
C LEU A 72 -3.22 7.46 -12.13
N VAL A 73 -4.38 6.80 -12.30
CA VAL A 73 -5.11 6.76 -13.57
C VAL A 73 -5.57 8.17 -13.96
N ALA A 74 -6.10 8.95 -13.03
CA ALA A 74 -6.50 10.32 -13.29
C ALA A 74 -5.32 11.22 -13.70
N GLY A 75 -4.15 10.99 -13.10
CA GLY A 75 -2.90 11.68 -13.44
C GLY A 75 -2.17 11.10 -14.67
N GLU A 76 -2.75 10.12 -15.36
CA GLU A 76 -2.18 9.45 -16.54
C GLU A 76 -0.78 8.85 -16.30
N VAL A 77 -0.52 8.32 -15.11
CA VAL A 77 0.77 7.72 -14.69
C VAL A 77 0.60 6.32 -14.08
N ALA A 78 -0.37 5.55 -14.59
CA ALA A 78 -0.69 4.21 -14.10
C ALA A 78 0.02 3.09 -14.88
N GLU A 79 1.28 3.29 -15.26
CA GLU A 79 2.10 2.26 -15.89
C GLU A 79 2.45 1.12 -14.91
N ALA A 80 2.82 -0.05 -15.44
CA ALA A 80 3.04 -1.25 -14.64
C ALA A 80 4.16 -1.11 -13.58
N ASP A 81 5.20 -0.34 -13.88
CA ASP A 81 6.27 -0.02 -12.94
C ASP A 81 5.81 0.92 -11.82
N VAL A 82 4.94 1.90 -12.13
CA VAL A 82 4.31 2.76 -11.12
C VAL A 82 3.33 1.98 -10.24
N VAL A 83 2.50 1.10 -10.83
CA VAL A 83 1.61 0.20 -10.07
C VAL A 83 2.41 -0.69 -9.12
N SER A 84 3.61 -1.12 -9.52
CA SER A 84 4.50 -1.89 -8.63
C SER A 84 4.90 -1.10 -7.39
N LEU A 85 5.08 0.23 -7.49
CA LEU A 85 5.34 1.08 -6.32
C LEU A 85 4.17 1.07 -5.34
N VAL A 86 2.93 1.08 -5.85
CA VAL A 86 1.72 0.99 -5.01
C VAL A 86 1.70 -0.33 -4.24
N GLU A 87 2.03 -1.43 -4.91
CA GLU A 87 2.06 -2.75 -4.27
C GLU A 87 3.17 -2.86 -3.21
N ASP A 88 4.33 -2.25 -3.45
CA ASP A 88 5.40 -2.16 -2.47
C ASP A 88 4.95 -1.34 -1.24
N SER A 89 4.31 -0.18 -1.44
CA SER A 89 3.74 0.64 -0.37
C SER A 89 2.68 -0.11 0.44
N VAL A 90 1.75 -0.82 -0.22
CA VAL A 90 0.72 -1.62 0.47
C VAL A 90 1.35 -2.75 1.29
N THR A 91 2.36 -3.41 0.73
CA THR A 91 3.09 -4.48 1.44
C THR A 91 3.82 -3.95 2.67
N HIS A 92 4.48 -2.80 2.55
CA HIS A 92 5.13 -2.13 3.67
C HIS A 92 4.12 -1.72 4.75
N ARG A 93 2.97 -1.17 4.35
CA ARG A 93 1.94 -0.70 5.28
C ARG A 93 1.19 -1.83 5.98
N ARG A 94 1.02 -2.98 5.34
CA ARG A 94 0.55 -4.21 6.02
C ARG A 94 1.43 -4.52 7.22
N TRP A 95 2.73 -4.66 6.99
CA TRP A 95 3.67 -4.99 8.06
C TRP A 95 3.64 -3.95 9.19
N TRP A 96 3.53 -2.67 8.83
CA TRP A 96 3.45 -1.59 9.80
C TRP A 96 2.18 -1.66 10.67
N VAL A 97 1.00 -1.91 10.09
CA VAL A 97 -0.25 -2.05 10.86
C VAL A 97 -0.27 -3.31 11.72
N GLU A 98 0.41 -4.38 11.30
CA GLU A 98 0.60 -5.55 12.16
C GLU A 98 1.34 -5.21 13.46
N GLN A 99 2.20 -4.17 13.44
CA GLN A 99 2.85 -3.66 14.65
C GLN A 99 1.99 -2.62 15.39
N TRP A 100 1.10 -1.91 14.69
CA TRP A 100 0.21 -0.90 15.26
C TRP A 100 -1.20 -0.96 14.63
N PRO A 101 -2.11 -1.80 15.17
CA PRO A 101 -3.42 -2.06 14.58
C PRO A 101 -4.33 -0.85 14.48
N GLU A 102 -4.18 0.16 15.34
CA GLU A 102 -4.94 1.41 15.29
C GLU A 102 -4.57 2.26 14.05
N GLY A 103 -3.48 1.93 13.36
CA GLY A 103 -3.02 2.61 12.16
C GLY A 103 -3.85 2.34 10.89
N VAL A 104 -4.87 1.46 10.96
CA VAL A 104 -5.74 1.11 9.81
C VAL A 104 -6.36 2.34 9.15
N ASP A 105 -6.83 3.30 9.94
CA ASP A 105 -7.53 4.48 9.43
C ASP A 105 -6.61 5.44 8.64
N TYR A 106 -5.30 5.26 8.74
CA TYR A 106 -4.30 6.12 8.10
C TYR A 106 -3.76 5.55 6.78
N LEU A 107 -4.14 4.32 6.44
CA LEU A 107 -3.57 3.57 5.32
C LEU A 107 -3.69 4.32 3.99
N ALA A 108 -4.85 4.92 3.70
CA ALA A 108 -5.04 5.63 2.43
C ALA A 108 -4.08 6.83 2.29
N GLY A 109 -3.89 7.61 3.35
CA GLY A 109 -3.00 8.78 3.34
C GLY A 109 -1.53 8.38 3.30
N LEU A 110 -1.14 7.35 4.06
CA LEU A 110 0.24 6.86 4.10
C LEU A 110 0.66 6.17 2.81
N VAL A 111 -0.21 5.37 2.19
CA VAL A 111 0.09 4.75 0.88
C VAL A 111 0.24 5.84 -0.19
N ALA A 112 -0.61 6.87 -0.18
CA ALA A 112 -0.48 7.98 -1.11
C ALA A 112 0.88 8.70 -0.95
N GLN A 113 1.30 9.00 0.28
CA GLN A 113 2.60 9.61 0.58
C GLN A 113 3.77 8.73 0.15
N ASP A 114 3.75 7.43 0.46
CA ASP A 114 4.80 6.50 0.05
C ASP A 114 4.97 6.45 -1.48
N VAL A 115 3.85 6.48 -2.21
CA VAL A 115 3.86 6.50 -3.68
C VAL A 115 4.39 7.84 -4.21
N GLN A 116 4.04 8.97 -3.58
CA GLN A 116 4.62 10.26 -3.93
C GLN A 116 6.14 10.26 -3.76
N ASP A 117 6.64 9.76 -2.64
CA ASP A 117 8.07 9.70 -2.36
C ASP A 117 8.79 8.81 -3.38
N ALA A 118 8.25 7.62 -3.65
CA ALA A 118 8.82 6.71 -4.63
C ALA A 118 8.80 7.29 -6.06
N LEU A 119 7.74 8.01 -6.43
CA LEU A 119 7.66 8.69 -7.72
C LEU A 119 8.64 9.86 -7.78
N LEU A 120 8.76 10.65 -6.71
CA LEU A 120 9.67 11.79 -6.65
C LEU A 120 11.12 11.37 -6.90
N GLU A 121 11.53 10.25 -6.33
CA GLU A 121 12.88 9.71 -6.50
C GLU A 121 13.15 9.20 -7.93
N LYS A 122 12.14 8.64 -8.61
CA LYS A 122 12.33 7.90 -9.88
C LYS A 122 11.88 8.65 -11.13
N TYR A 123 10.77 9.37 -11.06
CA TYR A 123 10.07 9.98 -12.20
C TYR A 123 9.86 11.48 -12.03
N GLY A 124 9.77 11.97 -10.79
CA GLY A 124 9.57 13.37 -10.45
C GLY A 124 8.27 13.62 -9.69
N ARG A 125 7.87 14.89 -9.64
CA ARG A 125 6.78 15.36 -8.77
C ARG A 125 5.42 14.85 -9.25
N TRP A 126 4.66 14.27 -8.33
CA TRP A 126 3.28 13.84 -8.57
C TRP A 126 2.46 13.93 -7.27
N PRO A 127 1.14 14.19 -7.33
CA PRO A 127 0.40 14.71 -8.49
C PRO A 127 0.65 16.22 -8.64
N LEU A 128 0.77 16.71 -9.87
CA LEU A 128 0.99 18.14 -10.09
C LEU A 128 -0.24 18.95 -9.72
N CYS A 129 -0.01 20.09 -9.07
CA CYS A 129 -1.07 20.98 -8.60
C CYS A 129 -1.83 21.64 -9.78
N PRO A 130 -3.14 21.41 -9.94
CA PRO A 130 -3.92 22.03 -11.01
C PRO A 130 -4.35 23.47 -10.68
N VAL A 131 -4.27 23.89 -9.41
CA VAL A 131 -4.71 25.22 -8.93
C VAL A 131 -3.72 26.31 -9.34
N CYS A 132 -2.43 26.03 -9.22
CA CYS A 132 -1.37 26.99 -9.51
C CYS A 132 -0.91 26.88 -10.96
N SER A 133 -1.72 27.41 -11.88
CA SER A 133 -1.42 27.43 -13.31
C SER A 133 -0.30 28.40 -13.72
N HIS A 134 0.08 29.32 -12.83
CA HIS A 134 1.11 30.32 -13.08
C HIS A 134 2.28 30.11 -12.12
N GLY A 135 3.47 29.80 -12.65
CA GLY A 135 4.70 29.57 -11.90
C GLY A 135 5.22 28.13 -12.01
N ASP A 136 6.20 27.80 -11.18
CA ASP A 136 6.85 26.48 -11.22
C ASP A 136 5.88 25.36 -10.78
N PRO A 137 5.74 24.28 -11.59
CA PRO A 137 4.97 23.11 -11.22
C PRO A 137 5.45 22.51 -9.90
N HIS A 138 4.50 22.18 -9.03
CA HIS A 138 4.76 21.55 -7.73
C HIS A 138 3.75 20.45 -7.48
N ALA A 139 4.12 19.49 -6.62
CA ALA A 139 3.22 18.44 -6.17
C ALA A 139 2.17 19.00 -5.21
N LEU A 140 1.01 18.36 -5.17
CA LEU A 140 0.09 18.46 -4.05
C LEU A 140 0.66 17.69 -2.85
N ASP A 141 0.26 18.06 -1.65
CA ASP A 141 0.58 17.32 -0.42
C ASP A 141 -0.65 16.54 0.05
N VAL A 142 -0.46 15.54 0.91
CA VAL A 142 -1.54 14.80 1.56
C VAL A 142 -1.77 15.36 2.96
N GLU A 143 -2.99 15.81 3.24
CA GLU A 143 -3.40 16.29 4.57
C GLU A 143 -4.68 15.59 5.07
N PRO A 144 -4.77 15.22 6.36
CA PRO A 144 -3.69 15.33 7.35
C PRO A 144 -2.50 14.40 7.03
N GLU A 145 -1.28 14.83 7.33
CA GLU A 145 -0.06 14.01 7.17
C GLU A 145 -0.21 12.64 7.86
N LEU A 146 -0.82 12.63 9.05
CA LEU A 146 -1.23 11.42 9.75
C LEU A 146 -2.65 11.60 10.32
N GLY A 147 -3.63 10.96 9.69
CA GLY A 147 -5.02 10.99 10.16
C GLY A 147 -6.00 10.37 9.15
N PRO A 148 -7.28 10.22 9.55
CA PRO A 148 -8.33 9.76 8.66
C PRO A 148 -8.70 10.85 7.65
N ASP A 149 -9.47 10.46 6.62
CA ASP A 149 -10.01 11.37 5.61
C ASP A 149 -8.90 12.17 4.86
N PRO A 150 -7.92 11.49 4.24
CA PRO A 150 -6.81 12.15 3.57
C PRO A 150 -7.26 12.89 2.30
N HIS A 151 -6.70 14.08 2.11
CA HIS A 151 -6.99 14.96 1.00
C HIS A 151 -5.71 15.45 0.33
N TRP A 152 -5.75 15.56 -1.00
CA TRP A 152 -4.79 16.33 -1.76
C TRP A 152 -4.98 17.81 -1.51
N VAL A 153 -3.93 18.50 -1.09
CA VAL A 153 -3.94 19.95 -0.84
C VAL A 153 -2.83 20.64 -1.60
N CYS A 154 -3.06 21.90 -1.96
CA CYS A 154 -1.99 22.76 -2.45
C CYS A 154 -1.41 23.54 -1.27
N ALA A 155 -0.21 23.20 -0.79
CA ALA A 155 0.42 23.93 0.32
C ALA A 155 0.69 25.42 0.02
N LYS A 156 0.90 25.80 -1.25
CA LYS A 156 1.11 27.20 -1.62
C LYS A 156 -0.12 28.09 -1.40
N THR A 157 -1.31 27.53 -1.63
CA THR A 157 -2.58 28.29 -1.56
C THR A 157 -3.46 27.85 -0.39
N VAL A 158 -3.07 26.80 0.32
CA VAL A 158 -3.74 26.23 1.49
C VAL A 158 -5.19 25.85 1.19
N VAL A 159 -5.42 25.24 0.01
CA VAL A 159 -6.74 24.77 -0.41
C VAL A 159 -6.76 23.26 -0.56
N LYS A 160 -7.87 22.63 -0.15
CA LYS A 160 -8.19 21.24 -0.49
C LYS A 160 -8.54 21.16 -1.97
N VAL A 161 -7.89 20.25 -2.68
CA VAL A 161 -8.10 20.02 -4.11
C VAL A 161 -9.10 18.88 -4.31
N ALA A 162 -8.84 17.73 -3.69
CA ALA A 162 -9.70 16.55 -3.76
C ALA A 162 -9.42 15.62 -2.56
N PRO A 163 -10.37 14.75 -2.16
CA PRO A 163 -10.01 13.58 -1.35
C PRO A 163 -9.05 12.67 -2.14
N VAL A 164 -8.26 11.86 -1.44
CA VAL A 164 -7.48 10.78 -2.08
C VAL A 164 -8.44 9.82 -2.79
N GLY A 165 -8.13 9.47 -4.03
CA GLY A 165 -8.97 8.77 -5.00
C GLY A 165 -9.90 9.67 -5.82
N GLY A 166 -9.92 10.98 -5.55
CA GLY A 166 -10.84 11.94 -6.14
C GLY A 166 -10.27 12.80 -7.27
N LEU A 167 -9.01 12.64 -7.68
CA LEU A 167 -8.37 13.53 -8.65
C LEU A 167 -9.02 13.51 -10.04
N GLY A 168 -9.70 12.42 -10.41
CA GLY A 168 -10.38 12.30 -11.71
C GLY A 168 -11.41 13.40 -11.95
N ALA A 169 -12.12 13.84 -10.91
CA ALA A 169 -13.10 14.93 -11.02
C ALA A 169 -12.42 16.30 -11.26
N VAL A 170 -11.20 16.48 -10.76
CA VAL A 170 -10.45 17.74 -10.86
C VAL A 170 -9.70 17.83 -12.20
N PHE A 171 -8.98 16.77 -12.58
CA PHE A 171 -8.24 16.73 -13.84
C PHE A 171 -9.17 16.64 -15.06
N GLY A 172 -10.26 15.87 -14.97
CA GLY A 172 -11.26 15.77 -16.03
C GLY A 172 -12.06 17.06 -16.27
N ALA A 173 -12.25 17.90 -15.24
CA ALA A 173 -12.88 19.21 -15.39
C ALA A 173 -11.95 20.26 -16.03
N GLY A 174 -10.63 20.03 -16.00
CA GLY A 174 -9.61 20.93 -16.56
C GLY A 174 -9.19 20.61 -17.99
N GLY A 175 -9.30 19.35 -18.44
CA GLY A 175 -8.82 18.88 -19.75
C GLY A 175 -9.78 19.06 -20.93
N GLY A 176 -10.96 19.65 -20.71
CA GLY A 176 -11.96 19.89 -21.75
C GLY A 176 -11.97 21.34 -22.24
N ARG A 177 -10.93 21.78 -22.96
CA ARG A 177 -10.98 22.91 -23.91
C ARG A 177 -9.77 22.91 -24.84
#